data_AF-A0A7C6X289-F1
#
_entry.id   AF-A0A7C6X289-F1
#
_cell.length_a   1.000
_cell.length_b   1.000
_cell.length_c   1.000
_cell.angle_alpha   90.00
_cell.angle_beta   90.00
_cell.angle_gamma   90.00
#
_symmetry.space_group_name_H-M   'P 1'
#
loop_
_entity.id
_entity.type
_entity.pdbx_description
1 polymer ?
#
loop_
_entity_poly.entity_id
_entity_poly.type
_entity_poly.pdbx_seq_one_letter_code
_entity_poly.pdbx_strand_id
1 'polypeptide(L)'
;MNPDAVRPLDRLKYEVAEELGYVRGGGPPDEDLRRNLDRMKFEVAGELGLLDKLNTVGWGDMTSRECGRIGGRLGGRLGGQMVKRMIEYAEANMVKDQSRR
;
A
#
# COMPACT_ATOMS: atom_id res chain seq x y z
N MET A 1 0.13 -22.83 -10.06
CA MET A 1 -0.03 -21.36 -9.97
C MET A 1 0.19 -20.83 -11.39
N ASN A 2 -0.79 -20.14 -11.99
CA ASN A 2 -0.67 -19.63 -13.36
C ASN A 2 0.14 -18.32 -13.33
N PRO A 3 1.32 -18.23 -13.97
CA PRO A 3 2.15 -17.02 -13.99
C PRO A 3 1.53 -15.86 -14.79
N ASP A 4 0.54 -16.13 -15.66
CA ASP A 4 -0.09 -15.13 -16.53
C ASP A 4 -1.30 -14.42 -15.90
N ALA A 5 -1.72 -14.85 -14.71
CA ALA A 5 -2.80 -14.21 -13.97
C ALA A 5 -2.24 -13.08 -13.09
N VAL A 6 -1.60 -12.07 -13.71
CA VAL A 6 -1.46 -10.77 -13.05
C VAL A 6 -2.88 -10.27 -12.81
N ARG A 7 -3.33 -10.33 -11.55
CA ARG A 7 -4.70 -9.95 -11.23
C ARG A 7 -4.83 -8.44 -11.47
N PRO A 8 -5.96 -7.93 -11.98
CA PRO A 8 -6.16 -6.49 -12.14
C PRO A 8 -5.86 -5.67 -10.88
N LEU A 9 -6.07 -6.28 -9.71
CA LEU A 9 -5.72 -5.70 -8.41
C LEU A 9 -4.22 -5.59 -8.16
N ASP A 10 -3.42 -6.53 -8.65
CA ASP A 10 -1.96 -6.47 -8.53
C ASP A 10 -1.43 -5.31 -9.36
N ARG A 11 -1.95 -5.14 -10.59
CA ARG A 11 -1.62 -3.98 -11.42
C ARG A 11 -1.98 -2.67 -10.73
N LEU A 12 -3.22 -2.56 -10.25
CA LEU A 12 -3.68 -1.39 -9.51
C LEU A 12 -2.79 -1.09 -8.30
N LYS A 13 -2.37 -2.12 -7.56
CA LYS A 13 -1.46 -1.99 -6.43
C LYS A 13 -0.14 -1.35 -6.85
N TYR A 14 0.46 -1.80 -7.96
CA TYR A 14 1.70 -1.21 -8.46
C TYR A 14 1.50 0.22 -8.96
N GLU A 15 0.40 0.51 -9.68
CA GLU A 15 0.07 1.87 -10.12
C GLU A 15 -0.05 2.84 -8.94
N VAL A 16 -0.78 2.42 -7.89
CA VAL A 16 -0.88 3.23 -6.67
C VAL A 16 0.47 3.34 -5.96
N ALA A 17 1.24 2.26 -5.90
CA ALA A 17 2.55 2.28 -5.28
C ALA A 17 3.52 3.21 -6.03
N GLU A 18 3.50 3.23 -7.35
CA GLU A 18 4.29 4.13 -8.18
C GLU A 18 3.89 5.60 -7.95
N GLU A 19 2.59 5.92 -7.94
CA GLU A 19 2.11 7.28 -7.64
C GLU A 19 2.52 7.74 -6.23
N LEU A 20 2.44 6.84 -5.25
CA LEU A 20 2.90 7.13 -3.89
C LEU A 20 4.43 7.17 -3.75
N GLY A 21 5.17 6.93 -4.85
CA GLY A 21 6.63 6.95 -4.88
C GLY A 21 7.30 5.74 -4.25
N TYR A 22 6.55 4.65 -4.00
CA TYR A 22 7.06 3.39 -3.45
C TYR A 22 7.74 2.49 -4.49
N VAL A 23 7.54 2.77 -5.78
CA VAL A 23 8.26 2.10 -6.87
C VAL A 23 8.73 3.19 -7.81
N ARG A 24 10.01 3.15 -8.21
CA ARG A 24 10.53 3.98 -9.31
C ARG A 24 10.80 3.01 -10.45
N GLY A 25 10.01 3.06 -11.52
CA GLY A 25 10.10 2.13 -12.64
C GLY A 25 11.55 1.91 -13.08
N GLY A 26 12.09 0.71 -12.83
CA GLY A 26 13.51 0.42 -13.04
C GLY A 26 14.03 -0.89 -12.45
N GLY A 27 13.33 -1.50 -11.48
CA GLY A 27 13.69 -2.79 -10.88
C GLY A 27 12.54 -3.83 -10.87
N PRO A 28 12.79 -5.05 -10.37
CA PRO A 28 11.74 -6.05 -10.14
C PRO A 28 10.68 -5.44 -9.21
N PRO A 29 9.40 -5.33 -9.64
CA PRO A 29 8.38 -4.54 -8.94
C PRO A 29 8.19 -4.94 -7.47
N ASP A 30 8.39 -6.23 -7.17
CA ASP A 30 8.19 -6.78 -5.84
C ASP A 30 9.30 -6.44 -4.85
N GLU A 31 10.56 -6.42 -5.30
CA GLU A 31 11.69 -6.18 -4.41
C GLU A 31 11.80 -4.71 -4.03
N ASP A 32 11.67 -3.83 -5.01
CA ASP A 32 11.65 -2.38 -4.79
C ASP A 32 10.48 -1.99 -3.90
N LEU A 33 9.28 -2.55 -4.17
CA LEU A 33 8.12 -2.30 -3.34
C LEU A 33 8.34 -2.76 -1.89
N ARG A 34 8.87 -3.97 -1.67
CA ARG A 34 9.16 -4.47 -0.32
C ARG A 34 10.14 -3.57 0.42
N ARG A 35 11.25 -3.19 -0.23
CA ARG A 35 12.28 -2.34 0.37
C ARG A 35 11.75 -0.93 0.69
N ASN A 36 10.94 -0.35 -0.19
CA ASN A 36 10.30 0.94 0.05
C ASN A 36 9.26 0.85 1.17
N LEU A 37 8.40 -0.18 1.18
CA LEU A 37 7.43 -0.40 2.24
C LEU A 37 8.10 -0.56 3.60
N ASP A 38 9.23 -1.26 3.66
CA ASP A 38 9.98 -1.41 4.91
C ASP A 38 10.51 -0.07 5.42
N ARG A 39 11.08 0.78 4.54
CA ARG A 39 11.43 2.17 4.93
C ARG A 39 10.23 2.95 5.45
N MET A 40 9.10 2.87 4.74
CA MET A 40 7.88 3.56 5.14
C MET A 40 7.35 3.09 6.50
N LYS A 41 7.54 1.82 6.88
CA LYS A 41 7.16 1.34 8.23
C LYS A 41 7.93 2.09 9.31
N PHE A 42 9.23 2.35 9.11
CA PHE A 42 10.04 3.13 10.05
C PHE A 42 9.62 4.60 10.08
N GLU A 43 9.32 5.20 8.91
CA GLU A 43 8.82 6.57 8.85
C GLU A 43 7.48 6.72 9.60
N VAL A 44 6.55 5.78 9.36
CA VAL A 44 5.26 5.73 10.05
C VAL A 44 5.45 5.48 11.55
N ALA A 45 6.40 4.65 11.96
CA ALA A 45 6.75 4.50 13.37
C ALA A 45 7.24 5.82 13.97
N GLY A 46 8.01 6.60 13.22
CA GLY A 46 8.43 7.96 13.59
C GLY A 46 7.24 8.91 13.78
N GLU A 47 6.33 8.97 12.81
CA GLU A 47 5.11 9.78 12.89
C GLU A 47 4.22 9.42 14.09
N LEU A 48 4.25 8.16 14.52
CA LEU A 48 3.46 7.65 15.64
C LEU A 48 4.19 7.75 17.00
N GLY A 49 5.42 8.27 17.02
CA GLY A 49 6.24 8.33 18.24
C GLY A 49 6.69 6.96 18.76
N LEU A 50 6.71 5.95 17.89
CA LEU A 50 7.07 4.56 18.23
C LEU A 50 8.49 4.18 17.76
N LEU A 51 9.16 5.06 17.01
CA LEU A 51 10.46 4.77 16.39
C LEU A 51 11.55 4.43 17.41
N ASP A 52 11.66 5.20 18.51
CA ASP A 52 12.68 4.95 19.53
C ASP A 52 12.50 3.59 20.19
N LYS A 53 11.25 3.27 20.54
CA LYS A 53 10.88 1.96 21.09
C LYS A 53 11.18 0.85 20.09
N LEU A 54 10.76 1.02 18.84
CA LEU A 54 11.01 0.06 17.76
C LEU A 54 12.51 -0.20 17.57
N ASN A 55 13.33 0.84 17.60
CA ASN A 55 14.79 0.70 17.49
C ASN A 55 15.42 0.01 18.71
N THR A 56 14.79 0.13 19.88
CA THR A 56 15.30 -0.44 21.14
C THR A 56 14.95 -1.92 21.28
N VAL A 57 13.69 -2.28 21.04
CA VAL A 57 13.18 -3.65 21.31
C VAL A 57 12.91 -4.46 20.05
N GLY A 58 12.92 -3.81 18.88
CA GLY A 58 12.58 -4.45 17.61
C GLY A 58 11.10 -4.77 17.46
N TRP A 59 10.71 -5.23 16.26
CA TRP A 59 9.31 -5.54 15.95
C TRP A 59 8.73 -6.69 16.79
N GLY A 60 9.56 -7.63 17.23
CA GLY A 60 9.14 -8.84 17.96
C GLY A 60 8.63 -8.55 19.37
N ASP A 61 9.21 -7.55 20.03
CA ASP A 61 8.88 -7.18 21.41
C ASP A 61 7.94 -5.95 21.49
N MET A 62 7.51 -5.42 20.35
CA MET A 62 6.43 -4.44 20.28
C MET A 62 5.07 -5.11 20.48
N THR A 63 4.13 -4.39 21.09
CA THR A 63 2.78 -4.93 21.26
C THR A 63 2.06 -5.04 19.91
N SER A 64 1.15 -6.01 19.78
CA SER A 64 0.34 -6.16 18.57
C SER A 64 -0.47 -4.89 18.25
N ARG A 65 -0.83 -4.10 19.26
CA ARG A 65 -1.50 -2.80 19.08
C ARG A 65 -0.60 -1.77 18.42
N GLU A 66 0.67 -1.71 18.79
CA GLU A 66 1.64 -0.76 18.21
C GLU A 66 2.00 -1.17 16.78
N CYS A 67 2.33 -2.43 16.57
CA CYS A 67 2.56 -2.99 15.23
C CYS A 67 1.32 -2.79 14.33
N GLY A 68 0.13 -3.01 14.87
CA GLY A 68 -1.14 -2.80 14.18
C GLY A 68 -1.40 -1.35 13.80
N ARG A 69 -1.01 -0.37 14.65
CA ARG A 69 -1.10 1.06 14.29
C ARG A 69 -0.18 1.42 13.13
N ILE A 70 1.06 0.94 13.15
CA ILE A 70 2.02 1.19 12.06
C ILE A 70 1.52 0.54 10.76
N GLY A 71 1.17 -0.75 10.81
CA GLY A 71 0.64 -1.49 9.66
C GLY A 71 -0.67 -0.89 9.13
N GLY A 72 -1.56 -0.46 10.02
CA GLY A 72 -2.82 0.17 9.66
C GLY A 72 -2.64 1.50 8.95
N ARG A 73 -1.71 2.35 9.41
CA ARG A 73 -1.41 3.63 8.76
C ARG A 73 -0.74 3.44 7.40
N LEU A 74 0.16 2.47 7.27
CA LEU A 74 0.75 2.09 5.98
C LEU A 74 -0.31 1.53 5.01
N GLY A 75 -1.15 0.60 5.50
CA GLY A 75 -2.24 -0.01 4.74
C GLY A 75 -3.29 1.01 4.30
N GLY A 76 -3.59 2.00 5.15
CA GLY A 76 -4.46 3.12 4.79
C GLY A 76 -3.90 3.98 3.65
N ARG A 77 -2.58 4.19 3.59
CA ARG A 77 -1.94 4.93 2.48
C ARG A 77 -2.06 4.17 1.18
N LEU A 78 -1.57 2.92 1.13
CA LEU A 78 -1.55 2.15 -0.12
C LEU A 78 -2.93 1.59 -0.45
N GLY A 79 -3.47 0.77 0.45
CA GLY A 79 -4.75 0.10 0.26
C GLY A 79 -5.94 1.06 0.21
N GLY A 80 -5.92 2.13 1.00
CA GLY A 80 -6.98 3.16 0.95
C GLY A 80 -7.05 3.87 -0.40
N GLN A 81 -5.90 4.20 -0.99
CA GLN A 81 -5.83 4.78 -2.34
C GLN A 81 -6.26 3.78 -3.43
N MET A 82 -5.94 2.50 -3.27
CA MET A 82 -6.45 1.45 -4.17
C MET A 82 -7.97 1.37 -4.11
N VAL A 83 -8.56 1.31 -2.90
CA VAL A 83 -10.02 1.27 -2.73
C VAL A 83 -10.68 2.51 -3.33
N LYS A 84 -10.10 3.70 -3.10
CA LYS A 84 -10.57 4.95 -3.71
C LYS A 84 -10.63 4.85 -5.24
N ARG A 85 -9.55 4.39 -5.88
CA ARG A 85 -9.51 4.18 -7.34
C ARG A 85 -10.52 3.16 -7.85
N MET A 86 -10.74 2.08 -7.09
CA MET A 86 -11.75 1.08 -7.44
C MET A 86 -13.15 1.68 -7.46
N ILE A 87 -13.45 2.56 -6.49
CA ILE A 87 -14.73 3.28 -6.43
C ILE A 87 -14.87 4.23 -7.62
N GLU A 88 -13.85 5.05 -7.90
CA GLU A 88 -13.83 5.97 -9.05
C GLU A 88 -14.07 5.23 -10.38
N TYR A 89 -13.43 4.06 -10.56
CA TYR A 89 -13.65 3.21 -11.73
C TYR A 89 -15.10 2.69 -11.81
N ALA A 90 -15.68 2.28 -10.68
CA ALA A 90 -17.06 1.82 -10.63
C ALA A 90 -18.04 2.95 -10.99
N GLU A 91 -17.87 4.13 -10.39
CA GLU A 91 -18.70 5.31 -10.66
C GLU A 91 -18.63 5.73 -12.14
N ALA A 92 -17.43 5.80 -12.72
CA ALA A 92 -17.25 6.16 -14.11
C ALA A 92 -17.94 5.18 -15.09
N ASN A 93 -17.99 3.89 -14.75
CA ASN A 93 -18.68 2.90 -15.56
C ASN A 93 -20.20 2.94 -15.37
N MET A 94 -20.68 3.25 -14.16
CA MET A 94 -22.11 3.45 -13.90
C MET A 94 -22.67 4.65 -14.67
N VAL A 95 -21.92 5.76 -14.74
CA VAL A 95 -22.30 6.93 -15.55
C VAL A 95 -22.37 6.58 -17.04
N LYS A 96 -21.38 5.83 -17.56
CA LYS A 96 -21.36 5.40 -18.97
C LYS A 96 -22.51 4.46 -19.32
N ASP A 97 -22.96 3.61 -18.41
CA ASP A 97 -24.13 2.74 -18.62
C ASP A 97 -25.43 3.54 -18.70
N GLN A 98 -25.57 4.57 -17.85
CA GLN A 98 -26.74 5.46 -17.86
C GLN A 98 -26.83 6.28 -19.16
N SER A 99 -25.70 6.78 -19.67
CA SER A 99 -25.67 7.54 -20.93
C SER A 99 -25.89 6.69 -22.20
N ARG A 100 -25.91 5.35 -22.07
CA ARG A 100 -26.14 4.40 -23.17
C ARG A 100 -27.59 3.89 -23.23
N ARG A 101 -28.44 4.29 -22.29
CA ARG A 101 -29.88 4.01 -22.27
C ARG A 101 -30.65 5.23 -22.76
#